data_AF-A0A0U5GHG5-F1
#
_entry.id   AF-A0A0U5GHG5-F1
#
_cell.length_a   1.000
_cell.length_b   1.000
_cell.length_c   1.000
_cell.angle_alpha   90.00
_cell.angle_beta   90.00
_cell.angle_gamma   90.00
#
_symmetry.space_group_name_H-M   'P 1'
#
loop_
_entity.id
_entity.type
_entity.pdbx_description
1 polymer ?
#
loop_
_entity_poly.entity_id
_entity_poly.type
_entity_poly.pdbx_seq_one_letter_code
_entity_poly.pdbx_strand_id
1 'polypeptide(L)'
;MLRLVQRSHALTVKTCLLRDETALNYYTSEHELHISMVEEIMSRFPDRPSVTLDIGIIPSLYSAAMWCRDHSVRRRAIAVLKSWPHREGSFESEWAPWIASEQIKAEIMSNLSDCRTPTESSSRHSKAEKGRWAGVEISGFSLERALDSTKCRALALCPSNSSS
;
A
#
# COMPACT_ATOMS: atom_id res chain seq x y z
N MET A 1 3.47 12.11 -15.17
CA MET A 1 3.07 12.07 -13.75
C MET A 1 1.55 12.17 -13.55
N LEU A 2 0.88 13.29 -13.85
CA LEU A 2 -0.58 13.47 -13.59
C LEU A 2 -1.49 12.32 -14.08
N ARG A 3 -1.29 11.83 -15.31
CA ARG A 3 -2.08 10.70 -15.86
C ARG A 3 -1.89 9.40 -15.07
N LEU A 4 -0.67 9.11 -14.60
CA LEU A 4 -0.37 7.92 -13.80
C LEU A 4 -1.11 7.99 -12.45
N VAL A 5 -1.00 9.15 -11.79
CA VAL A 5 -1.62 9.42 -10.49
C VAL A 5 -3.14 9.29 -10.59
N GLN A 6 -3.75 9.95 -11.58
CA GLN A 6 -5.19 9.88 -11.81
C GLN A 6 -5.69 8.43 -11.97
N ARG A 7 -5.01 7.63 -12.81
CA ARG A 7 -5.42 6.23 -13.04
C ARG A 7 -5.22 5.35 -11.80
N SER A 8 -4.13 5.55 -11.07
CA SER A 8 -3.84 4.81 -9.84
C SER A 8 -4.84 5.09 -8.73
N HIS A 9 -5.24 6.36 -8.54
CA HIS A 9 -6.32 6.71 -7.63
C HIS A 9 -7.67 6.14 -8.08
N ALA A 10 -8.00 6.25 -9.38
CA ALA A 10 -9.24 5.69 -9.90
C ALA A 10 -9.34 4.18 -9.64
N LEU A 11 -8.26 3.43 -9.91
CA LEU A 11 -8.19 2.00 -9.62
C LEU A 11 -8.35 1.70 -8.11
N THR A 12 -7.72 2.51 -7.26
CA THR A 12 -7.86 2.36 -5.81
C THR A 12 -9.32 2.56 -5.38
N VAL A 13 -10.02 3.55 -5.93
CA VAL A 13 -11.45 3.79 -5.65
C VAL A 13 -12.34 2.66 -6.20
N LYS A 14 -12.06 2.15 -7.41
CA LYS A 14 -12.82 1.02 -7.98
C LYS A 14 -12.69 -0.24 -7.13
N THR A 15 -11.54 -0.42 -6.47
CA THR A 15 -11.21 -1.66 -5.74
C THR A 15 -11.41 -1.56 -4.23
N CYS A 16 -11.55 -0.36 -3.65
CA CYS A 16 -11.54 -0.19 -2.19
C CYS A 16 -12.70 -0.87 -1.46
N LEU A 17 -13.85 -1.02 -2.12
CA LEU A 17 -15.06 -1.65 -1.56
C LEU A 17 -15.30 -3.07 -2.07
N LEU A 18 -14.42 -3.61 -2.92
CA LEU A 18 -14.56 -4.98 -3.42
C LEU A 18 -14.22 -5.97 -2.30
N ARG A 19 -15.22 -6.73 -1.88
CA ARG A 19 -15.09 -7.81 -0.88
C ARG A 19 -14.78 -9.15 -1.52
N ASP A 20 -15.29 -9.36 -2.73
CA ASP A 20 -14.98 -10.53 -3.52
C ASP A 20 -13.55 -10.42 -4.07
N GLU A 21 -12.68 -11.31 -3.59
CA GLU A 21 -11.29 -11.32 -4.02
C GLU A 21 -11.11 -11.77 -5.47
N THR A 22 -12.04 -12.58 -5.99
CA THR A 22 -11.98 -13.03 -7.38
C THR A 22 -12.27 -11.89 -8.36
N ALA A 23 -13.13 -10.95 -7.97
CA ALA A 23 -13.41 -9.74 -8.74
C ALA A 23 -12.19 -8.82 -8.89
N LEU A 24 -11.19 -8.91 -8.01
CA LEU A 24 -9.96 -8.14 -8.13
C LEU A 24 -9.11 -8.57 -9.33
N ASN A 25 -9.27 -9.82 -9.80
CA ASN A 25 -8.52 -10.34 -10.97
C ASN A 25 -8.83 -9.56 -12.26
N TYR A 26 -10.01 -8.93 -12.37
CA TYR A 26 -10.37 -8.10 -13.53
C TYR A 26 -9.50 -6.86 -13.68
N TYR A 27 -8.81 -6.44 -12.62
CA TYR A 27 -7.99 -5.23 -12.59
C TYR A 27 -6.49 -5.48 -12.79
N THR A 28 -6.07 -6.73 -13.02
CA THR A 28 -4.65 -7.07 -13.25
C THR A 28 -4.05 -6.26 -14.41
N SER A 29 -4.76 -6.14 -15.53
CA SER A 29 -4.30 -5.36 -16.68
C SER A 29 -4.16 -3.86 -16.39
N GLU A 30 -5.02 -3.30 -15.53
CA GLU A 30 -4.88 -1.90 -15.08
C GLU A 30 -3.60 -1.73 -14.24
N HIS A 31 -3.26 -2.70 -13.39
CA HIS A 31 -2.00 -2.69 -12.64
C HIS A 31 -0.76 -2.81 -13.55
N GLU A 32 -0.78 -3.72 -14.53
CA GLU A 32 0.30 -3.86 -15.51
C GLU A 32 0.54 -2.58 -16.31
N LEU A 33 -0.54 -1.91 -16.68
CA LEU A 33 -0.48 -0.62 -17.36
C LEU A 33 0.18 0.44 -16.48
N HIS A 34 -0.15 0.51 -15.18
CA HIS A 34 0.50 1.45 -14.26
C HIS A 34 2.01 1.21 -14.16
N ILE A 35 2.43 -0.04 -14.03
CA ILE A 35 3.85 -0.40 -13.97
C ILE A 35 4.55 0.02 -15.27
N SER A 36 3.94 -0.26 -16.43
CA SER A 36 4.51 0.09 -17.73
C SER A 36 4.61 1.61 -17.94
N MET A 37 3.60 2.37 -17.50
CA MET A 37 3.66 3.84 -17.52
C MET A 37 4.77 4.38 -16.61
N VAL A 38 5.00 3.75 -15.46
CA VAL A 38 6.11 4.13 -14.57
C VAL A 38 7.45 3.84 -15.22
N GLU A 39 7.65 2.65 -15.79
CA GLU A 39 8.88 2.30 -16.50
C GLU A 39 9.16 3.25 -17.67
N GLU A 40 8.12 3.68 -18.41
CA GLU A 40 8.24 4.70 -19.46
C GLU A 40 8.72 6.04 -18.88
N ILE A 41 8.14 6.50 -17.77
CA ILE A 41 8.61 7.71 -17.07
C ILE A 41 10.05 7.53 -16.62
N MET A 42 10.38 6.36 -16.06
CA MET A 42 11.74 6.05 -15.60
C MET A 42 12.77 6.13 -16.73
N SER A 43 12.41 5.68 -17.93
CA SER A 43 13.29 5.72 -19.09
C SER A 43 13.54 7.15 -19.62
N ARG A 44 12.56 8.04 -19.49
CA ARG A 44 12.64 9.43 -19.97
C ARG A 44 13.43 10.35 -19.06
N PHE A 45 13.55 10.00 -17.79
CA PHE A 45 14.20 10.84 -16.79
C PHE A 45 15.29 10.05 -16.05
N PRO A 46 16.39 9.64 -16.71
CA PRO A 46 17.42 8.83 -16.07
C PRO A 46 18.12 9.57 -14.92
N ASP A 47 18.43 10.85 -15.11
CA ASP A 47 18.99 11.73 -14.08
C ASP A 47 17.86 12.46 -13.37
N ARG A 48 17.61 12.09 -12.12
CA ARG A 48 16.48 12.65 -11.36
C ARG A 48 16.83 12.82 -9.89
N PRO A 49 16.43 13.95 -9.27
CA PRO A 49 16.82 14.32 -7.90
C PRO A 49 16.30 13.27 -6.91
N SER A 50 17.09 12.90 -5.91
CA SER A 50 16.77 11.85 -4.92
C SER A 50 15.50 12.09 -4.11
N VAL A 51 15.00 13.32 -4.10
CA VAL A 51 13.74 13.70 -3.47
C VAL A 51 12.90 14.45 -4.50
N THR A 52 11.66 14.01 -4.71
CA THR A 52 10.69 14.70 -5.54
C THR A 52 9.50 15.14 -4.69
N LEU A 53 9.07 16.40 -4.88
CA LEU A 53 7.83 16.92 -4.29
C LEU A 53 6.58 16.34 -4.97
N ASP A 54 6.76 15.78 -6.18
CA ASP A 54 5.75 15.03 -6.89
C ASP A 54 5.50 13.68 -6.19
N ILE A 55 4.28 13.50 -5.70
CA ILE A 55 3.77 12.25 -5.15
C ILE A 55 3.12 11.51 -6.30
N GLY A 56 3.58 10.30 -6.64
CA GLY A 56 2.86 9.54 -7.66
C GLY A 56 3.48 8.26 -8.18
N ILE A 57 4.80 8.05 -8.12
CA ILE A 57 5.38 6.79 -8.60
C ILE A 57 5.37 5.77 -7.48
N ILE A 58 5.92 6.10 -6.30
CA ILE A 58 5.95 5.16 -5.18
C ILE A 58 4.53 4.73 -4.77
N PRO A 59 3.53 5.62 -4.56
CA PRO A 59 2.18 5.18 -4.20
C PRO A 59 1.51 4.31 -5.27
N SER A 60 1.71 4.63 -6.56
CA SER A 60 1.12 3.87 -7.67
C SER A 60 1.70 2.46 -7.76
N LEU A 61 3.03 2.33 -7.68
CA LEU A 61 3.70 1.04 -7.66
C LEU A 61 3.38 0.26 -6.39
N TYR A 62 3.34 0.91 -5.24
CA TYR A 62 3.00 0.28 -3.97
C TYR A 62 1.58 -0.32 -4.02
N SER A 63 0.62 0.39 -4.63
CA SER A 63 -0.72 -0.14 -4.85
C SER A 63 -0.70 -1.43 -5.69
N ALA A 64 0.06 -1.46 -6.79
CA ALA A 64 0.21 -2.68 -7.59
C ALA A 64 0.92 -3.81 -6.84
N ALA A 65 1.97 -3.50 -6.08
CA ALA A 65 2.75 -4.45 -5.31
C ALA A 65 1.95 -5.09 -4.16
N MET A 66 1.02 -4.34 -3.55
CA MET A 66 0.22 -4.82 -2.42
C MET A 66 -1.09 -5.47 -2.85
N TRP A 67 -1.78 -4.91 -3.83
CA TRP A 67 -3.21 -5.18 -4.03
C TRP A 67 -3.54 -5.99 -5.29
N CYS A 68 -2.63 -6.09 -6.25
CA CYS A 68 -2.82 -6.96 -7.40
C CYS A 68 -2.88 -8.43 -6.94
N ARG A 69 -3.73 -9.27 -7.55
CA ARG A 69 -3.79 -10.70 -7.20
C ARG A 69 -2.70 -11.52 -7.86
N ASP A 70 -2.24 -11.09 -9.03
CA ASP A 70 -1.18 -11.77 -9.74
C ASP A 70 0.19 -11.50 -9.10
N HIS A 71 0.76 -12.55 -8.50
CA HIS A 71 2.06 -12.49 -7.83
C HIS A 71 3.20 -12.12 -8.79
N SER A 72 3.09 -12.43 -10.08
CA SER A 72 4.10 -12.05 -11.08
C SER A 72 4.10 -10.53 -11.30
N VAL A 73 2.92 -9.92 -11.44
CA VAL A 73 2.74 -8.47 -11.57
C VAL A 73 3.21 -7.74 -10.31
N ARG A 74 2.90 -8.28 -9.12
CA ARG A 74 3.40 -7.72 -7.86
C ARG A 74 4.92 -7.76 -7.78
N ARG A 75 5.56 -8.89 -8.14
CA ARG A 75 7.02 -9.01 -8.14
C ARG A 75 7.66 -8.03 -9.11
N ARG A 76 7.07 -7.81 -10.29
CA ARG A 76 7.50 -6.78 -11.23
C ARG A 76 7.41 -5.39 -10.58
N ALA A 77 6.28 -5.04 -9.97
CA ALA A 77 6.13 -3.76 -9.26
C ALA A 77 7.18 -3.57 -8.15
N ILE A 78 7.49 -4.62 -7.38
CA ILE A 78 8.55 -4.60 -6.35
C ILE A 78 9.93 -4.35 -6.97
N ALA A 79 10.24 -5.00 -8.10
CA ALA A 79 11.50 -4.78 -8.80
C ALA A 79 11.62 -3.34 -9.28
N VAL A 80 10.54 -2.78 -9.84
CA VAL A 80 10.49 -1.38 -10.28
C VAL A 80 10.66 -0.42 -9.10
N LEU A 81 9.99 -0.67 -7.96
CA LEU A 81 10.18 0.09 -6.71
C LEU A 81 11.64 0.10 -6.26
N LYS A 82 12.32 -1.05 -6.28
CA LYS A 82 13.74 -1.14 -5.89
C LYS A 82 14.67 -0.38 -6.83
N SER A 83 14.30 -0.29 -8.12
CA SER A 83 15.03 0.51 -9.11
C SER A 83 14.66 2.00 -9.09
N TRP A 84 13.78 2.42 -8.19
CA TRP A 84 13.39 3.82 -7.95
C TRP A 84 13.91 4.28 -6.58
N PRO A 85 15.22 4.59 -6.43
CA PRO A 85 15.86 4.92 -5.15
C PRO A 85 15.55 6.36 -4.69
N HIS A 86 14.29 6.77 -4.77
CA HIS A 86 13.81 8.13 -4.54
C HIS A 86 12.87 8.20 -3.34
N ARG A 87 12.77 9.36 -2.69
CA ARG A 87 11.74 9.63 -1.67
C ARG A 87 10.66 10.56 -2.23
N GLU A 88 9.40 10.17 -2.06
CA GLU A 88 8.22 10.94 -2.47
C GLU A 88 7.40 11.33 -1.23
N GLY A 89 7.64 12.53 -0.70
CA GLY A 89 7.02 12.97 0.55
C GLY A 89 7.34 12.02 1.71
N SER A 90 6.31 11.40 2.31
CA SER A 90 6.46 10.40 3.38
C SER A 90 6.77 8.99 2.89
N PHE A 91 6.77 8.75 1.57
CA PHE A 91 7.04 7.43 1.00
C PHE A 91 8.53 7.27 0.72
N GLU A 92 9.12 6.24 1.34
CA GLU A 92 10.51 5.87 1.16
C GLU A 92 10.64 4.63 0.27
N SER A 93 11.58 4.68 -0.68
CA SER A 93 11.85 3.63 -1.66
C SER A 93 12.32 2.30 -1.09
N GLU A 94 12.75 2.26 0.17
CA GLU A 94 13.17 1.01 0.83
C GLU A 94 12.01 0.30 1.52
N TRP A 95 11.11 1.06 2.15
CA TRP A 95 10.03 0.52 2.97
C TRP A 95 8.93 -0.14 2.13
N ALA A 96 8.50 0.52 1.06
CA ALA A 96 7.44 0.02 0.17
C ALA A 96 7.75 -1.37 -0.43
N PRO A 97 8.91 -1.61 -1.07
CA PRO A 97 9.23 -2.94 -1.59
C PRO A 97 9.48 -3.97 -0.50
N TRP A 98 9.99 -3.57 0.67
CA TRP A 98 10.18 -4.47 1.80
C TRP A 98 8.84 -5.01 2.30
N ILE A 99 7.88 -4.13 2.63
CA ILE A 99 6.54 -4.55 3.07
C ILE A 99 5.84 -5.43 2.04
N ALA A 100 5.87 -5.03 0.77
CA ALA A 100 5.22 -5.81 -0.28
C ALA A 100 5.83 -7.21 -0.43
N SER A 101 7.15 -7.33 -0.23
CA SER A 101 7.84 -8.62 -0.23
C SER A 101 7.41 -9.49 0.96
N GLU A 102 7.31 -8.93 2.16
CA GLU A 102 6.84 -9.64 3.35
C GLU A 102 5.38 -10.09 3.21
N GLN A 103 4.53 -9.26 2.60
CA GLN A 103 3.14 -9.61 2.34
C GLN A 103 3.03 -10.84 1.41
N ILE A 104 3.79 -10.88 0.31
CA ILE A 104 3.82 -12.05 -0.59
C ILE A 104 4.28 -13.30 0.16
N LYS A 105 5.31 -13.20 1.01
CA LYS A 105 5.80 -14.33 1.82
C LYS A 105 4.70 -14.84 2.77
N ALA A 106 4.02 -13.93 3.46
CA ALA A 106 2.94 -14.27 4.38
C ALA A 106 1.78 -15.00 3.68
N GLU A 107 1.37 -14.52 2.49
CA GLU A 107 0.33 -15.17 1.68
C GLU A 107 0.73 -16.59 1.26
N ILE A 108 1.98 -16.77 0.79
CA ILE A 108 2.50 -18.08 0.39
C ILE A 108 2.53 -19.04 1.60
N MET A 109 3.00 -18.56 2.75
CA MET A 109 3.05 -19.35 3.98
C MET A 109 1.66 -19.77 4.47
N SER A 110 0.68 -18.87 4.39
CA SER A 110 -0.72 -19.18 4.72
C SER A 110 -1.27 -20.29 3.82
N ASN A 111 -1.12 -20.17 2.50
CA ASN A 111 -1.60 -21.16 1.54
C ASN A 111 -0.96 -22.54 1.74
N LEU A 112 0.31 -22.59 2.13
CA LEU A 112 1.00 -23.84 2.45
C LEU A 112 0.48 -24.49 3.74
N SER A 113 0.02 -23.68 4.71
CA SER A 113 -0.50 -24.18 5.98
C SER A 113 -1.88 -24.86 5.82
N ASP A 114 -2.72 -24.37 4.90
CA ASP A 114 -4.03 -24.96 4.60
C ASP A 114 -3.93 -26.33 3.90
N CYS A 115 -2.78 -26.66 3.28
CA CYS A 115 -2.57 -27.94 2.59
C CYS A 115 -2.12 -29.11 3.51
N ARG A 116 -1.85 -28.89 4.80
CA ARG A 116 -1.17 -29.87 5.68
C ARG A 116 -2.05 -30.70 6.62
N THR A 117 -3.38 -30.72 6.47
CA THR A 117 -4.23 -31.59 7.32
C THR A 117 -5.11 -32.54 6.52
N PRO A 118 -4.76 -33.84 6.45
CA PRO A 118 -5.74 -34.90 6.27
C PRO A 118 -5.95 -35.63 7.59
N THR A 119 -6.91 -35.20 8.42
CA THR A 119 -7.55 -36.10 9.39
C THR A 119 -8.98 -35.66 9.71
N GLU A 120 -9.90 -36.49 9.22
CA GLU A 120 -11.28 -36.78 9.66
C GLU A 120 -12.33 -35.67 9.88
N SER A 121 -13.33 -35.75 9.01
CA SER A 121 -14.76 -35.42 9.13
C SER A 121 -15.24 -34.64 10.37
N SER A 122 -15.85 -33.47 10.15
CA SER A 122 -17.28 -33.24 10.47
C SER A 122 -17.72 -31.81 10.12
N SER A 123 -18.90 -31.73 9.51
CA SER A 123 -19.77 -30.56 9.29
C SER A 123 -19.33 -29.48 8.28
N ARG A 124 -20.15 -29.35 7.23
CA ARG A 124 -20.15 -28.22 6.30
C ARG A 124 -20.63 -26.97 7.03
N HIS A 125 -19.70 -26.19 7.55
CA HIS A 125 -19.90 -24.75 7.63
C HIS A 125 -18.92 -24.12 6.64
N SER A 126 -19.46 -23.45 5.61
CA SER A 126 -18.68 -22.62 4.71
C SER A 126 -17.93 -21.60 5.56
N LYS A 127 -16.65 -21.85 5.79
CA LYS A 127 -15.77 -20.94 6.52
C LYS A 127 -15.71 -19.69 5.65
N ALA A 128 -16.38 -18.62 6.10
CA ALA A 128 -16.36 -17.35 5.40
C ALA A 128 -14.89 -16.97 5.22
N GLU A 129 -14.47 -16.93 3.95
CA GLU A 129 -13.13 -16.51 3.56
C GLU A 129 -12.92 -15.14 4.20
N LYS A 130 -11.91 -15.03 5.06
CA LYS A 130 -11.60 -13.82 5.80
C LYS A 130 -11.13 -12.78 4.79
N GLY A 131 -12.06 -12.02 4.23
CA GLY A 131 -11.75 -11.06 3.19
C GLY A 131 -10.72 -10.03 3.66
N ARG A 132 -10.06 -9.38 2.70
CA ARG A 132 -9.05 -8.29 2.79
C ARG A 132 -8.96 -7.42 4.06
N TRP A 133 -10.06 -7.19 4.80
CA TRP A 133 -10.13 -6.34 6.01
C TRP A 133 -10.48 -7.09 7.31
N ALA A 134 -10.51 -8.42 7.29
CA ALA A 134 -10.89 -9.25 8.42
C ALA A 134 -9.83 -9.13 9.53
N GLY A 135 -10.12 -8.29 10.53
CA GLY A 135 -9.22 -7.96 11.65
C GLY A 135 -9.01 -6.45 11.84
N VAL A 136 -9.46 -5.61 10.90
CA VAL A 136 -9.47 -4.16 11.09
C VAL A 136 -10.79 -3.76 11.75
N GLU A 137 -10.81 -3.78 13.08
CA GLU A 137 -11.90 -3.12 13.83
C GLU A 137 -11.76 -1.60 13.71
N ILE A 138 -12.54 -0.98 12.82
CA ILE A 138 -12.72 0.48 12.76
C ILE A 138 -13.73 0.92 13.84
N SER A 139 -13.61 0.35 15.04
CA SER A 139 -14.38 0.75 16.23
C SER A 139 -13.54 1.64 17.16
N GLY A 140 -12.20 1.65 17.00
CA GLY A 140 -11.26 2.34 17.88
C GLY A 140 -10.63 3.62 17.34
N PHE A 141 -10.80 3.96 16.05
CA PHE A 141 -10.17 5.14 15.46
C PHE A 141 -11.08 6.37 15.59
N SER A 142 -11.03 7.01 16.76
CA SER A 142 -11.68 8.31 16.96
C SER A 142 -10.88 9.40 16.24
N LEU A 143 -11.44 9.91 15.13
CA LEU A 143 -10.85 10.98 14.32
C LEU A 143 -10.49 12.21 15.18
N GLU A 144 -11.37 12.56 16.12
CA GLU A 144 -11.15 13.66 17.07
C GLU A 144 -9.91 13.45 17.93
N ARG A 145 -9.68 12.21 18.40
CA ARG A 145 -8.52 11.88 19.26
C ARG A 145 -7.20 11.91 18.49
N ALA A 146 -7.24 11.54 17.20
CA ALA A 146 -6.09 11.63 16.31
C ALA A 146 -5.77 13.09 15.94
N LEU A 147 -6.78 13.94 15.75
CA LEU A 147 -6.58 15.37 15.49
C LEU A 147 -6.02 16.08 16.73
N ASP A 148 -6.50 15.74 17.93
CA ASP A 148 -6.00 16.32 19.18
C ASP A 148 -4.54 15.93 19.47
N SER A 149 -4.11 14.73 19.10
CA SER A 149 -2.71 14.31 19.27
C SER A 149 -1.74 15.04 18.34
N THR A 150 -2.24 15.61 17.24
CA THR A 150 -1.45 16.38 16.27
C THR A 150 -1.39 17.88 16.56
N LYS A 151 -2.09 18.38 17.58
CA LYS A 151 -1.92 19.77 18.02
C LYS A 151 -0.51 19.94 18.59
N CYS A 152 0.38 20.59 17.82
CA CYS A 152 1.66 21.05 18.33
C CYS A 152 1.40 21.91 19.58
N ARG A 153 1.96 21.53 20.73
CA ARG A 153 1.93 22.37 21.93
C ARG A 153 2.50 23.74 21.58
N ALA A 154 1.67 24.77 21.63
CA ALA A 154 2.15 26.14 21.59
C ALA A 154 3.18 26.28 22.72
N LEU A 155 4.41 26.62 22.35
CA LEU A 155 5.47 26.90 23.30
C LEU A 155 4.97 27.98 24.26
N ALA A 156 4.84 27.62 25.54
CA ALA A 156 4.51 28.56 26.60
C ALA A 156 5.58 29.65 26.61
N LEU A 157 5.19 30.87 26.22
CA LEU A 157 5.99 32.06 26.45
C LEU A 157 6.20 32.18 27.96
N CYS A 158 7.45 32.05 28.42
CA CYS A 158 7.82 32.28 29.81
C CYS A 158 7.51 33.74 30.19
N PRO A 159 6.93 34.02 31.37
CA PRO A 159 6.82 35.38 31.86
C PRO A 159 8.20 35.87 32.31
N SER A 160 8.64 36.98 31.74
CA SER A 160 9.79 37.74 32.22
C SER A 160 9.50 38.31 33.61
N ASN A 161 10.22 37.83 34.63
CA ASN A 161 10.29 38.51 35.92
C ASN A 161 10.96 39.87 35.73
N SER A 162 10.20 40.96 35.90
CA SER A 162 10.75 42.28 36.11
C SER A 162 10.72 42.60 37.60
N SER A 163 11.92 42.59 38.19
CA SER A 163 12.25 43.21 39.46
C SER A 163 12.05 44.73 39.41
N SER A 164 11.37 45.29 40.40
CA SER A 164 11.57 46.65 40.94
C SER A 164 10.97 46.72 42.34
#